data_AF-A0A2P2Q7U9-F1
#
_entry.id   AF-A0A2P2Q7U9-F1
#
_cell.length_a   1.000
_cell.length_b   1.000
_cell.length_c   1.000
_cell.angle_alpha   90.00
_cell.angle_beta   90.00
_cell.angle_gamma   90.00
#
_symmetry.space_group_name_H-M   'P 1'
#
loop_
_entity.id
_entity.type
_entity.pdbx_description
1 polymer ?
#
loop_
_entity_poly.entity_id
_entity_poly.type
_entity_poly.pdbx_seq_one_letter_code
_entity_poly.pdbx_strand_id
1 'polypeptide(L)'
;MQEYHASLTVNHSGFLRTYKYVGKEFYWKGMKKKIRRFVTECDVYQRYKSESVAFPGLLQPLPIPKEVSTDISMNFIEGLPLSQGKPTC
;
A
#
# COMPACT_ATOMS: atom_id res chain seq x y z
N MET A 1 -25.06 3.21 4.59
CA MET A 1 -23.60 3.31 4.87
C MET A 1 -22.78 2.44 3.92
N GLN A 2 -23.08 1.14 3.83
CA GLN A 2 -22.45 0.25 2.85
C GLN A 2 -22.61 0.75 1.41
N GLU A 3 -23.80 1.18 1.01
CA GLU A 3 -24.06 1.73 -0.34
C GLU A 3 -23.17 2.93 -0.67
N TYR A 4 -23.00 3.88 0.26
CA TYR A 4 -22.14 5.05 0.04
C TYR A 4 -20.65 4.68 -0.02
N HIS A 5 -20.20 3.76 0.84
CA HIS A 5 -18.79 3.35 0.91
C HIS A 5 -18.39 2.42 -0.26
N ALA A 6 -19.26 1.49 -0.64
CA ALA A 6 -19.06 0.52 -1.72
C ALA A 6 -19.59 1.00 -3.08
N SER A 7 -20.15 2.21 -3.16
CA SER A 7 -20.59 2.81 -4.43
C SER A 7 -19.46 2.85 -5.46
N LEU A 8 -19.78 2.83 -6.75
CA LEU A 8 -18.78 3.01 -7.82
C LEU A 8 -17.99 4.32 -7.66
N THR A 9 -18.64 5.37 -7.13
CA THR A 9 -18.01 6.69 -6.93
C THR A 9 -17.03 6.73 -5.76
N VAL A 10 -17.23 5.95 -4.70
CA VAL A 10 -16.36 5.92 -3.52
C VAL A 10 -15.45 4.70 -3.51
N ASN A 11 -15.87 3.59 -4.11
CA ASN A 11 -15.12 2.34 -4.31
C ASN A 11 -14.26 1.93 -3.11
N HIS A 12 -14.91 1.66 -1.97
CA HIS A 12 -14.25 1.29 -0.72
C HIS A 12 -13.15 2.24 -0.26
N SER A 13 -13.18 3.50 -0.69
CA SER A 13 -12.14 4.47 -0.34
C SER A 13 -12.11 4.79 1.16
N GLY A 14 -10.99 5.36 1.57
CA GLY A 14 -10.77 5.75 2.96
C GLY A 14 -11.74 6.79 3.51
N PHE A 15 -11.70 6.95 4.83
CA PHE A 15 -12.62 7.74 5.65
C PHE A 15 -12.97 9.12 5.08
N LEU A 16 -11.98 9.90 4.63
CA LEU A 16 -12.21 11.28 4.17
C LEU A 16 -13.10 11.34 2.92
N ARG A 17 -12.91 10.41 1.98
CA ARG A 17 -13.69 10.38 0.74
C ARG A 17 -15.14 9.98 1.03
N THR A 18 -15.34 8.94 1.84
CA THR A 18 -16.68 8.53 2.29
C THR A 18 -17.37 9.64 3.10
N TYR A 19 -16.64 10.31 4.00
CA TYR A 19 -17.18 11.42 4.79
C TYR A 19 -17.64 12.59 3.93
N LYS A 20 -16.81 13.03 2.97
CA LYS A 20 -17.17 14.10 2.04
C LYS A 20 -18.37 13.72 1.16
N TYR A 21 -18.43 12.48 0.69
CA TYR A 21 -19.51 12.02 -0.19
C TYR A 21 -20.84 11.97 0.55
N VAL A 22 -20.87 11.36 1.74
CA VAL A 22 -22.08 11.32 2.58
C VAL A 22 -22.50 12.72 3.03
N GLY A 23 -21.53 13.58 3.33
CA GLY A 23 -21.75 14.97 3.74
C GLY A 23 -22.34 15.90 2.67
N LYS A 24 -22.46 15.45 1.40
CA LYS A 24 -23.15 16.22 0.35
C LYS A 24 -24.66 16.30 0.59
N GLU A 25 -25.23 15.20 1.06
CA GLU A 25 -26.69 15.02 1.15
C GLU A 25 -27.18 14.91 2.60
N PHE A 26 -26.29 14.57 3.54
CA PHE A 26 -26.68 14.27 4.92
C PHE A 26 -25.76 14.91 5.95
N TYR A 27 -26.35 15.31 7.07
CA TYR A 27 -25.62 15.69 8.27
C TYR A 27 -26.34 15.16 9.51
N TRP A 28 -25.57 14.60 10.45
CA TRP A 28 -26.09 14.22 11.77
C TRP A 28 -25.00 14.28 12.85
N LYS A 29 -25.44 14.46 14.11
CA LYS A 29 -24.55 14.49 15.27
C LYS A 29 -23.78 13.15 15.38
N GLY A 30 -22.45 13.22 15.39
CA GLY A 30 -21.58 12.04 15.47
C GLY A 30 -21.30 11.34 14.13
N MET A 31 -21.74 11.90 12.99
CA MET A 31 -21.49 11.37 11.65
C MET A 31 -20.02 10.99 11.41
N LYS A 32 -19.11 11.92 11.73
CA LYS A 32 -17.67 11.72 11.57
C LYS A 32 -17.17 10.45 12.28
N LYS A 33 -17.59 10.23 13.52
CA LYS A 33 -17.20 9.05 14.33
C LYS A 33 -17.78 7.77 13.75
N LYS A 34 -19.06 7.80 13.34
CA LYS A 34 -19.75 6.63 12.77
C LYS A 34 -19.16 6.22 11.42
N ILE A 35 -18.87 7.18 10.55
CA ILE A 35 -18.23 6.92 9.24
C ILE A 35 -16.81 6.39 9.42
N ARG A 36 -16.02 6.99 10.33
CA ARG A 36 -14.68 6.49 10.62
C ARG A 36 -14.69 5.03 11.07
N ARG A 37 -15.53 4.70 12.07
CA ARG A 37 -15.66 3.33 12.57
C ARG A 37 -16.03 2.35 11.45
N PHE A 38 -17.05 2.71 10.67
CA PHE A 38 -17.52 1.89 9.56
C PHE A 38 -16.44 1.61 8.50
N VAL A 39 -15.69 2.62 8.08
CA VAL A 39 -14.60 2.44 7.10
C VAL A 39 -13.45 1.63 7.69
N THR A 40 -13.12 1.83 8.97
CA THR A 40 -12.07 1.06 9.65
C THR A 40 -12.45 -0.42 9.82
N GLU A 41 -13.73 -0.74 9.97
CA GLU A 41 -14.23 -2.13 10.07
C GLU A 41 -14.44 -2.80 8.69
N CYS A 42 -14.22 -2.09 7.57
CA CYS A 42 -14.41 -2.66 6.24
C CYS A 42 -13.21 -3.54 5.81
N ASP A 43 -13.45 -4.85 5.69
CA ASP A 43 -12.45 -5.85 5.26
C ASP A 43 -11.84 -5.53 3.89
N VAL A 44 -12.66 -5.16 2.89
CA VAL A 44 -12.17 -4.80 1.55
C VAL A 44 -11.21 -3.61 1.62
N TYR A 45 -11.60 -2.53 2.32
CA TYR A 45 -10.72 -1.38 2.50
C TYR A 45 -9.42 -1.78 3.22
N GLN A 46 -9.49 -2.58 4.29
CA GLN A 46 -8.30 -2.98 5.04
C GLN A 46 -7.32 -3.82 4.21
N ARG A 47 -7.82 -4.70 3.32
CA ARG A 47 -6.97 -5.52 2.44
C ARG A 47 -6.25 -4.71 1.37
N TYR A 48 -6.91 -3.69 0.81
CA TYR A 48 -6.32 -2.85 -0.25
C TYR A 48 -5.56 -1.64 0.27
N LYS A 49 -5.80 -1.26 1.53
CA LYS A 49 -5.09 -0.16 2.17
C LYS A 49 -3.62 -0.57 2.34
N SER A 50 -2.73 0.14 1.66
CA SER A 50 -1.31 0.03 1.95
C SER A 50 -1.04 0.49 3.39
N GLU A 51 -0.25 -0.29 4.10
CA GLU A 51 0.28 0.13 5.38
C GLU A 51 1.23 1.31 5.15
N SER A 52 0.85 2.49 5.59
CA SER A 52 1.76 3.63 5.73
C SER A 52 2.50 3.53 7.05
N VAL A 53 3.07 2.36 7.32
CA VAL A 53 3.98 2.15 8.44
C VAL A 53 5.37 2.48 7.92
N ALA A 54 6.16 3.20 8.71
CA ALA A 54 7.57 3.39 8.39
C ALA A 54 8.22 2.01 8.21
N PHE A 55 9.17 1.88 7.28
CA PHE A 55 9.96 0.66 7.18
C PHE A 55 10.43 0.23 8.58
N PRO A 56 10.32 -1.06 8.93
CA PRO A 56 10.61 -1.56 10.26
C PRO A 56 12.10 -1.38 10.57
N GLY A 57 12.44 -0.21 11.11
CA GLY A 57 13.79 0.13 11.58
C GLY A 57 14.81 0.41 10.48
N LEU A 58 16.03 0.71 10.95
CA LEU A 58 17.21 0.80 10.11
C LEU A 58 17.56 -0.60 9.60
N LEU A 59 17.81 -0.74 8.30
CA LEU A 59 18.42 -1.95 7.76
C LEU A 59 19.71 -2.22 8.53
N GLN A 60 19.91 -3.44 9.00
CA GLN A 60 21.15 -3.83 9.66
C GLN A 60 22.23 -4.00 8.56
N PRO A 61 23.23 -3.11 8.48
CA PRO A 61 24.26 -3.24 7.45
C PRO A 61 25.12 -4.47 7.74
N LEU A 62 25.60 -5.12 6.68
CA LEU A 62 26.61 -6.16 6.81
C LEU A 62 27.90 -5.57 7.41
N PRO A 63 28.65 -6.35 8.21
CA PRO A 63 29.94 -5.91 8.72
C PRO A 63 30.88 -5.56 7.55
N ILE A 64 31.74 -4.55 7.76
CA ILE A 64 32.72 -4.18 6.75
C ILE A 64 33.73 -5.34 6.63
N PRO A 65 33.96 -5.88 5.42
CA PRO A 65 34.95 -6.93 5.20
C PRO A 65 36.35 -6.41 5.56
N LYS A 66 37.13 -7.21 6.29
CA LYS A 66 38.49 -6.83 6.71
C LYS A 66 39.56 -7.15 5.68
N GLU A 67 39.23 -8.01 4.72
CA GLU A 67 40.13 -8.53 3.71
C GLU A 67 39.44 -8.51 2.34
N VAL A 68 40.24 -8.33 1.27
CA VAL A 68 39.75 -8.32 -0.10
C VAL A 68 39.11 -9.66 -0.48
N SER A 69 37.97 -9.60 -1.17
CA SER A 69 37.27 -10.77 -1.75
C SER A 69 36.68 -11.78 -0.74
N THR A 70 36.43 -11.37 0.50
CA THR A 70 35.80 -12.25 1.53
C THR A 70 34.28 -12.35 1.38
N ASP A 71 33.63 -11.34 0.82
CA ASP A 71 32.19 -11.29 0.58
C ASP A 71 31.91 -11.10 -0.91
N ILE A 72 31.06 -11.97 -1.49
CA ILE A 72 30.65 -11.92 -2.90
C ILE A 72 29.12 -11.80 -2.96
N SER A 73 28.61 -10.73 -3.56
CA SER A 73 27.19 -10.58 -3.88
C SER A 73 26.95 -10.80 -5.37
N MET A 74 25.94 -11.60 -5.74
CA MET A 74 25.54 -11.83 -7.12
C MET A 74 24.11 -11.32 -7.34
N ASN A 75 23.87 -10.62 -8.45
CA ASN A 75 22.55 -10.19 -8.86
C ASN A 75 22.30 -10.60 -10.32
N PHE A 76 21.05 -10.88 -10.67
CA PHE A 76 20.62 -11.15 -12.04
C PHE A 76 19.90 -9.92 -12.60
N ILE A 77 20.19 -9.57 -13.86
CA ILE A 77 19.57 -8.43 -14.54
C ILE A 77 18.63 -9.00 -15.59
N GLU A 78 17.34 -9.02 -15.30
CA GLU A 78 16.32 -9.49 -16.24
C GLU A 78 15.92 -8.38 -17.25
N GLY A 79 15.29 -8.77 -18.36
CA GLY A 79 14.70 -7.82 -19.33
C GLY A 79 15.70 -7.18 -20.29
N LEU A 80 16.88 -7.76 -20.44
CA LEU A 80 17.86 -7.33 -21.42
C LEU A 80 17.40 -7.65 -22.86
N PRO A 81 17.83 -6.86 -23.87
CA PRO A 81 17.55 -7.19 -25.27
C PRO A 81 18.20 -8.53 -25.64
N LEU A 82 17.64 -9.18 -26.67
CA LEU A 82 18.16 -10.44 -27.19
C LEU A 82 19.63 -10.27 -27.60
N SER A 83 20.49 -11.14 -27.09
CA SER A 83 21.88 -11.22 -27.51
C SER A 83 22.01 -12.36 -28.51
N GLN A 84 22.41 -12.04 -29.74
CA GLN A 84 22.56 -13.04 -30.81
C GLN A 84 21.30 -13.91 -31.04
N GLY A 85 20.11 -13.30 -30.90
CA GLY A 85 18.83 -13.98 -31.04
C GLY A 85 18.45 -14.90 -29.87
N LYS A 86 19.20 -14.88 -28.77
CA LYS A 86 18.91 -15.65 -27.56
C LYS A 86 18.36 -14.75 -26.45
N PRO A 87 17.36 -15.22 -25.68
CA PRO A 87 16.93 -14.53 -24.48
C PRO A 87 18.12 -14.42 -23.52
N THR A 88 18.35 -13.21 -23.06
CA THR A 88 19.24 -12.90 -21.95
C THR A 88 18.42 -13.08 -20.68
N CYS A 89 18.93 -13.91 -19.77
CA CYS A 89 18.29 -14.25 -18.50
C CYS A 89 17.95 -12.99 -17.71
#